data_AF-A0A831K7P6-F1
#
_entry.id   AF-A0A831K7P6-F1
#
_cell.length_a   1.000
_cell.length_b   1.000
_cell.length_c   1.000
_cell.angle_alpha   90.00
_cell.angle_beta   90.00
_cell.angle_gamma   90.00
#
_symmetry.space_group_name_H-M   'P 1'
#
loop_
_entity.id
_entity.type
_entity.pdbx_description
1 polymer ?
#
loop_
_entity_poly.entity_id
_entity_poly.type
_entity_poly.pdbx_seq_one_letter_code
_entity_poly.pdbx_strand_id
1 'polypeptide(L)'
;MEVIMKLTQLRIRNFRSCRDVSLEIGNMHALVGANNAGKSTVLRALDFLFNPSIKSLNEESFWNKDTTTEIRVEAVFSELTDNEKEALNACLKPDGTFHMARSAIMGSGNGDSDSDGTPGRKFQLGSDARPSGYGMDPRSGGSFGPCF
;
A
#
# COMPACT_ATOMS: atom_id res chain seq x y z
N MET A 1 20.32 16.10 -17.07
CA MET A 1 19.48 14.91 -17.24
C MET A 1 18.26 15.14 -16.36
N GLU A 2 17.06 15.06 -16.92
CA GLU A 2 15.85 15.29 -16.13
C GLU A 2 15.66 14.10 -15.20
N VAL A 3 15.66 14.37 -13.89
CA VAL A 3 15.39 13.36 -12.86
C VAL A 3 13.87 13.30 -12.71
N ILE A 4 13.30 12.11 -12.74
CA ILE A 4 11.86 11.89 -12.56
C ILE A 4 11.74 10.74 -11.57
N MET A 5 10.90 10.89 -10.55
CA MET A 5 10.62 9.83 -9.57
C MET A 5 10.24 8.52 -10.25
N LYS A 6 10.87 7.42 -9.83
CA LYS A 6 10.64 6.08 -10.40
C LYS A 6 10.21 5.09 -9.35
N LEU A 7 9.22 4.27 -9.68
CA LEU A 7 8.88 3.06 -8.94
C LEU A 7 9.94 1.98 -9.21
N THR A 8 10.65 1.53 -8.17
CA THR A 8 11.72 0.53 -8.30
C THR A 8 11.34 -0.83 -7.73
N GLN A 9 10.49 -0.86 -6.71
CA GLN A 9 10.04 -2.10 -6.11
C GLN A 9 8.55 -2.05 -5.81
N LEU A 10 7.86 -3.16 -6.06
CA LEU A 10 6.46 -3.37 -5.73
C LEU A 10 6.30 -4.73 -5.05
N ARG A 11 5.71 -4.74 -3.86
CA ARG A 11 5.33 -5.96 -3.14
C ARG A 11 3.85 -5.97 -2.86
N ILE A 12 3.20 -7.09 -3.15
CA ILE A 12 1.75 -7.29 -3.03
C ILE A 12 1.53 -8.54 -2.18
N ARG A 13 0.78 -8.40 -1.09
CA ARG A 13 0.42 -9.53 -0.21
C ARG A 13 -1.08 -9.62 -0.02
N ASN A 14 -1.57 -10.87 -0.01
CA ASN A 14 -2.95 -11.27 0.22
C ASN A 14 -3.99 -10.51 -0.63
N PHE A 15 -3.62 -10.07 -1.83
CA PHE A 15 -4.49 -9.30 -2.71
C PHE A 15 -4.94 -10.16 -3.90
N ARG A 16 -6.23 -10.55 -3.90
CA ARG A 16 -6.87 -11.36 -4.94
C ARG A 16 -6.10 -12.64 -5.28
N SER A 17 -5.58 -12.76 -6.50
CA SER A 17 -4.80 -13.92 -6.95
C SER A 17 -3.37 -13.95 -6.41
N CYS A 18 -2.89 -12.85 -5.81
CA CYS A 18 -1.52 -12.68 -5.35
C CYS A 18 -1.42 -12.93 -3.84
N ARG A 19 -0.80 -14.04 -3.45
CA ARG A 19 -0.52 -14.35 -2.03
C ARG A 19 0.66 -13.53 -1.50
N ASP A 20 1.81 -13.62 -2.15
CA ASP A 20 2.98 -12.75 -1.93
C ASP A 20 3.72 -12.66 -3.27
N VAL A 21 3.77 -11.47 -3.84
CA VAL A 21 4.44 -11.18 -5.11
C VAL A 21 5.35 -9.98 -4.89
N SER A 22 6.61 -10.11 -5.29
CA SER A 22 7.60 -9.03 -5.26
C SER A 22 8.14 -8.83 -6.66
N LEU A 23 8.16 -7.57 -7.13
CA LEU A 23 8.58 -7.17 -8.47
C LEU A 23 9.63 -6.07 -8.36
N GLU A 24 10.75 -6.26 -9.05
CA GLU A 24 11.72 -5.21 -9.32
C GLU A 24 11.34 -4.54 -10.65
N ILE A 25 11.13 -3.24 -10.60
CA ILE A 25 10.64 -2.44 -11.72
C ILE A 25 11.78 -1.55 -12.20
N GLY A 26 12.16 -1.75 -13.46
CA GLY A 26 13.09 -0.86 -14.18
C GLY A 26 12.33 0.24 -14.92
N ASN A 27 13.03 0.95 -15.81
CA ASN A 27 12.44 2.05 -16.60
C ASN A 27 11.23 1.60 -17.46
N MET A 28 11.20 0.34 -17.87
CA MET A 28 10.07 -0.28 -18.56
C MET A 28 9.92 -1.72 -18.05
N HIS A 29 8.70 -2.12 -17.72
CA HIS A 29 8.39 -3.47 -17.25
C HIS A 29 7.16 -4.00 -17.98
N ALA A 30 7.26 -5.20 -18.57
CA ALA A 30 6.17 -5.83 -19.31
C ALA A 30 5.64 -7.04 -18.53
N LEU A 31 4.35 -7.01 -18.17
CA LEU A 31 3.67 -8.13 -17.54
C LEU A 31 3.12 -9.07 -18.61
N VAL A 32 3.67 -10.28 -18.70
CA VAL A 32 3.27 -11.30 -19.70
C VAL A 32 2.76 -12.56 -18.99
N GLY A 33 1.75 -13.21 -19.56
CA GLY A 33 1.17 -14.44 -19.00
C GLY A 33 -0.24 -14.71 -19.53
N ALA A 34 -0.82 -15.86 -19.18
CA ALA A 34 -2.17 -16.24 -19.59
C ALA A 34 -3.24 -15.27 -19.06
N ASN A 35 -4.43 -15.30 -19.65
CA ASN A 35 -5.60 -14.64 -19.07
C ASN A 35 -5.82 -15.16 -17.65
N ASN A 36 -6.19 -14.25 -16.74
CA ASN A 36 -6.39 -14.53 -15.32
C ASN A 36 -5.13 -14.94 -14.53
N ALA A 37 -3.92 -14.86 -15.12
CA ALA A 37 -2.66 -15.10 -14.40
C ALA A 37 -2.33 -14.04 -13.31
N GLY A 38 -3.19 -13.05 -13.08
CA GLY A 38 -2.98 -12.00 -12.08
C GLY A 38 -2.31 -10.71 -12.59
N LYS A 39 -2.09 -10.56 -13.90
CA LYS A 39 -1.51 -9.33 -14.47
C LYS A 39 -2.30 -8.06 -14.10
N SER A 40 -3.62 -8.10 -14.28
CA SER A 40 -4.51 -6.99 -13.88
C SER A 40 -4.57 -6.82 -12.36
N THR A 41 -4.27 -7.87 -11.58
CA THR A 41 -4.17 -7.77 -10.11
C THR A 41 -3.02 -6.86 -9.71
N VAL A 42 -1.88 -6.93 -10.39
CA VAL A 42 -0.73 -6.02 -10.14
C VAL A 42 -1.13 -4.56 -10.36
N LEU A 43 -1.79 -4.25 -11.48
CA LEU A 43 -2.26 -2.89 -11.76
C LEU A 43 -3.31 -2.42 -10.74
N ARG A 44 -4.22 -3.30 -10.32
CA ARG A 44 -5.23 -2.97 -9.30
C ARG A 44 -4.62 -2.81 -7.89
N ALA A 45 -3.49 -3.45 -7.61
CA ALA A 45 -2.76 -3.23 -6.36
C ALA A 45 -2.08 -1.85 -6.34
N LEU A 46 -1.51 -1.42 -7.47
CA LEU A 46 -0.98 -0.07 -7.62
C LEU A 46 -2.09 0.99 -7.50
N ASP A 47 -3.23 0.75 -8.14
CA ASP A 47 -4.40 1.63 -7.98
C ASP A 47 -4.84 1.73 -6.51
N PHE A 48 -4.90 0.61 -5.79
CA PHE A 48 -5.19 0.61 -4.35
C PHE A 48 -4.15 1.39 -3.54
N LEU A 49 -2.86 1.27 -3.88
CA LEU A 49 -1.78 1.99 -3.22
C LEU A 49 -1.90 3.50 -3.41
N PHE A 50 -2.28 4.01 -4.58
CA PHE A 50 -2.40 5.44 -4.84
C PHE A 50 -3.77 6.00 -4.44
N ASN A 51 -4.85 5.30 -4.75
CA ASN A 51 -6.23 5.74 -4.56
C ASN A 51 -6.95 4.90 -3.49
N PRO A 52 -7.06 5.40 -2.25
CA PRO A 52 -7.66 4.68 -1.14
C PRO A 52 -9.20 4.75 -1.19
N SER A 53 -9.82 4.25 -2.26
CA SER A 53 -11.28 4.19 -2.30
C SER A 53 -11.78 2.92 -1.61
N ILE A 54 -12.36 3.06 -0.41
CA ILE A 54 -12.99 1.95 0.33
C ILE A 54 -14.02 1.20 -0.54
N LYS A 55 -14.69 1.91 -1.45
CA LYS A 55 -15.70 1.34 -2.34
C LYS A 55 -15.15 0.29 -3.32
N SER A 56 -13.84 0.25 -3.56
CA SER A 56 -13.24 -0.73 -4.47
C SER A 56 -12.82 -2.03 -3.78
N LEU A 57 -12.80 -2.05 -2.44
CA LEU A 57 -12.49 -3.24 -1.65
C LEU A 57 -13.77 -3.98 -1.30
N ASN A 58 -13.75 -5.29 -1.54
CA ASN A 58 -14.80 -6.24 -1.21
C ASN A 58 -14.13 -7.53 -0.68
N GLU A 59 -14.90 -8.49 -0.16
CA GLU A 59 -14.36 -9.80 0.26
C GLU A 59 -13.55 -10.49 -0.85
N GLU A 60 -13.91 -10.28 -2.12
CA GLU A 60 -13.20 -10.80 -3.29
C GLU A 60 -11.82 -10.15 -3.54
N SER A 61 -11.54 -9.04 -2.86
CA SER A 61 -10.23 -8.39 -2.91
C SER A 61 -9.19 -9.11 -2.05
N PHE A 62 -9.63 -9.90 -1.08
CA PHE A 62 -8.77 -10.70 -0.22
C PHE A 62 -8.40 -12.00 -0.93
N TRP A 63 -7.15 -12.42 -0.76
CA TRP A 63 -6.72 -13.72 -1.27
C TRP A 63 -7.59 -14.82 -0.69
N ASN A 64 -8.14 -15.66 -1.57
CA ASN A 64 -9.06 -16.75 -1.21
C ASN A 64 -10.29 -16.31 -0.38
N LYS A 65 -10.70 -15.03 -0.48
CA LYS A 65 -11.74 -14.42 0.37
C LYS A 65 -11.45 -14.52 1.87
N ASP A 66 -10.18 -14.70 2.24
CA ASP A 66 -9.76 -14.81 3.63
C ASP A 66 -9.60 -13.43 4.25
N THR A 67 -10.69 -12.95 4.84
CA THR A 67 -10.75 -11.66 5.53
C THR A 67 -10.04 -11.67 6.89
N THR A 68 -9.49 -12.79 7.32
CA THR A 68 -8.64 -12.84 8.54
C THR A 68 -7.24 -12.29 8.27
N THR A 69 -6.82 -12.27 7.00
CA THR A 69 -5.52 -11.76 6.58
C THR A 69 -5.61 -10.33 6.11
N GLU A 70 -4.63 -9.50 6.46
CA GLU A 70 -4.54 -8.13 5.93
C GLU A 70 -4.06 -8.15 4.47
N ILE A 71 -4.68 -7.32 3.63
CA ILE A 71 -4.10 -6.93 2.35
C ILE A 71 -2.97 -5.97 2.66
N ARG A 72 -1.83 -6.12 1.98
CA ARG A 72 -0.69 -5.20 2.11
C ARG A 72 -0.03 -4.97 0.76
N VAL A 73 0.07 -3.72 0.34
CA VAL A 73 0.78 -3.32 -0.87
C VAL A 73 1.87 -2.32 -0.48
N GLU A 74 3.09 -2.58 -0.91
CA GLU A 74 4.28 -1.81 -0.58
C GLU A 74 4.99 -1.41 -1.87
N ALA A 75 5.38 -0.15 -2.00
CA ALA A 75 6.14 0.36 -3.11
C ALA A 75 7.34 1.18 -2.63
N VAL A 76 8.41 1.10 -3.41
CA VAL A 76 9.62 1.89 -3.20
C VAL A 76 9.85 2.74 -4.42
N PHE A 77 10.11 4.03 -4.18
CA PHE A 77 10.42 4.99 -5.20
C PHE A 77 11.83 5.55 -5.00
N SER A 78 12.55 5.73 -6.10
CA SER A 78 13.89 6.31 -6.12
C SER A 78 13.98 7.41 -7.18
N GLU A 79 15.19 7.99 -7.34
CA GLU A 79 15.44 9.06 -8.30
C GLU A 79 14.48 10.25 -8.10
N LEU A 80 14.25 10.64 -6.84
CA LEU A 80 13.40 11.80 -6.53
C LEU A 80 14.10 13.10 -6.93
N THR A 81 13.33 14.03 -7.48
CA THR A 81 13.75 15.41 -7.71
C THR A 81 13.92 16.16 -6.39
N ASP A 82 14.64 17.28 -6.41
CA ASP A 82 14.88 18.06 -5.19
C ASP A 82 13.57 18.63 -4.61
N ASN A 83 12.65 19.05 -5.48
CA ASN A 83 11.30 19.46 -5.07
C ASN A 83 10.51 18.32 -4.39
N GLU A 84 10.58 17.10 -4.93
CA GLU A 84 9.91 15.93 -4.34
C GLU A 84 10.56 15.53 -3.02
N LYS A 85 11.89 15.64 -2.90
CA LYS A 85 12.60 15.38 -1.65
C LYS A 85 12.20 16.36 -0.55
N GLU A 86 12.05 17.64 -0.89
CA GLU A 86 11.56 18.64 0.05
C GLU A 86 10.12 18.34 0.46
N ALA A 87 9.24 18.03 -0.49
CA ALA A 87 7.83 17.70 -0.22
C ALA A 87 7.65 16.42 0.61
N LEU A 88 8.52 15.42 0.42
CA LEU A 88 8.45 14.11 1.07
C LEU A 88 9.46 13.95 2.21
N ASN A 89 10.09 15.04 2.67
CA ASN A 89 11.22 14.95 3.61
C ASN A 89 10.89 14.18 4.90
N ALA A 90 9.63 14.24 5.35
CA ALA A 90 9.16 13.58 6.57
C ALA A 90 9.05 12.06 6.42
N CYS A 91 8.93 11.58 5.18
CA CYS A 91 8.71 10.18 4.85
C CYS A 91 9.88 9.58 4.03
N LEU A 92 10.92 10.37 3.78
CA LEU A 92 12.12 9.94 3.08
C LEU A 92 13.01 9.10 3.99
N LYS A 93 13.63 8.11 3.39
CA LYS A 93 14.65 7.30 4.04
C LYS A 93 16.03 7.97 3.95
N PRO A 94 16.97 7.59 4.84
CA PRO A 94 18.34 8.09 4.81
C PRO A 94 19.10 7.74 3.52
N ASP A 95 18.65 6.73 2.77
CA ASP A 95 19.18 6.36 1.45
C ASP A 95 18.60 7.20 0.29
N GLY A 96 17.72 8.18 0.60
CA GLY A 96 17.07 9.03 -0.39
C GLY A 96 15.92 8.36 -1.14
N THR A 97 15.43 7.21 -0.66
CA THR A 97 14.26 6.53 -1.23
C THR A 97 12.97 6.88 -0.48
N PHE A 98 11.85 6.84 -1.20
CA PHE A 98 10.53 7.01 -0.62
C PHE A 98 9.80 5.67 -0.55
N HIS A 99 9.37 5.29 0.64
CA HIS A 99 8.66 4.04 0.88
C HIS A 99 7.19 4.31 1.18
N MET A 100 6.31 3.72 0.39
CA MET A 100 4.87 3.84 0.56
C MET A 100 4.28 2.47 0.80
N ALA A 101 3.53 2.30 1.89
CA ALA A 101 2.78 1.08 2.13
C ALA A 101 1.33 1.39 2.48
N ARG A 102 0.44 0.49 2.05
CA ARG A 102 -0.96 0.57 2.38
C ARG A 102 -1.49 -0.80 2.72
N SER A 103 -2.28 -0.87 3.79
CA SER A 103 -2.94 -2.08 4.23
C SER A 103 -4.44 -1.88 4.32
N ALA A 104 -5.17 -2.99 4.17
CA ALA A 104 -6.60 -3.02 4.43
C ALA A 104 -6.95 -4.28 5.19
N ILE A 105 -7.75 -4.09 6.23
CA ILE A 105 -8.38 -5.17 6.99
C ILE A 105 -9.89 -5.04 6.87
N MET A 106 -10.58 -6.18 6.90
CA MET A 106 -12.02 -6.18 7.04
C MET A 106 -12.36 -6.00 8.52
N GLY A 107 -12.95 -4.86 8.88
CA GLY A 107 -13.41 -4.61 10.23
C GLY A 107 -14.79 -5.24 10.46
N SER A 108 -14.94 -6.01 11.53
CA SER A 108 -16.26 -6.26 12.12
C SER A 108 -16.67 -5.02 12.93
N GLY A 109 -17.33 -4.06 12.28
CA GLY A 109 -17.89 -2.89 12.96
C GLY A 109 -19.34 -3.13 13.37
N ASN A 110 -19.62 -3.15 14.67
CA ASN A 110 -20.94 -2.87 15.24
C ASN A 110 -21.11 -1.34 15.38
N GLY A 111 -22.27 -0.80 14.96
CA GLY A 111 -22.78 0.57 15.19
C GLY A 111 -22.39 1.60 14.12
N ASP A 112 -23.24 2.49 13.62
CA ASP A 112 -24.68 2.73 13.75
C ASP A 112 -25.18 3.29 12.39
N SER A 113 -26.50 3.17 12.19
CA SER A 113 -27.29 3.40 10.99
C SER A 113 -27.00 4.70 10.23
N ASP A 114 -26.82 4.59 8.91
CA ASP A 114 -27.47 5.49 7.96
C ASP A 114 -28.11 4.67 6.84
N SER A 115 -29.32 5.08 6.51
CA SER A 115 -30.35 4.32 5.81
C SER A 115 -30.01 4.11 4.32
N ASP A 116 -29.44 2.97 3.98
CA ASP A 116 -29.72 2.27 2.72
C ASP A 116 -29.41 0.77 2.89
N GLY A 117 -30.36 -0.08 2.52
CA GLY A 117 -30.41 -1.48 2.91
C GLY A 117 -29.35 -2.34 2.21
N THR A 118 -28.15 -2.46 2.78
CA THR A 118 -27.25 -3.61 2.62
C THR A 118 -26.34 -3.67 3.87
N PRO A 119 -26.15 -4.82 4.54
CA PRO A 119 -25.24 -4.92 5.68
C PRO A 119 -23.80 -4.65 5.24
N GLY A 120 -23.39 -3.38 5.27
CA GLY A 120 -22.09 -2.90 4.83
C GLY A 120 -21.04 -3.22 5.86
N ARG A 121 -20.27 -4.29 5.64
CA ARG A 121 -19.03 -4.54 6.39
C ARG A 121 -18.06 -3.38 6.15
N LYS A 122 -17.46 -2.86 7.23
CA LYS A 122 -16.67 -1.62 7.20
C LYS A 122 -15.19 -1.95 6.98
N PHE A 123 -14.58 -1.44 5.91
CA PHE A 123 -13.14 -1.58 5.69
C PHE A 123 -12.37 -0.54 6.50
N GLN A 124 -11.26 -0.97 7.09
CA GLN A 124 -10.31 -0.06 7.70
C GLN A 124 -9.04 -0.03 6.84
N LEU A 125 -8.75 1.14 6.25
CA LEU A 125 -7.48 1.36 5.57
C LEU A 125 -6.44 1.82 6.57
N GLY A 126 -5.30 1.14 6.57
CA GLY A 126 -4.06 1.65 7.12
C GLY A 126 -3.23 2.27 6.01
N SER A 127 -2.77 3.51 6.20
CA SER A 127 -1.72 4.10 5.39
C SER A 127 -0.45 4.19 6.23
N ASP A 128 0.51 3.35 5.91
CA ASP A 128 1.83 3.37 6.52
C ASP A 128 2.78 4.06 5.52
N ALA A 129 2.79 5.40 5.51
CA ALA A 129 3.98 6.14 5.09
C ALA A 129 4.99 6.10 6.25
N ARG A 130 5.33 4.89 6.70
CA ARG A 130 6.25 4.72 7.83
C ARG A 130 7.66 5.02 7.33
N PRO A 131 8.43 5.89 8.00
CA PRO A 131 9.88 5.74 7.97
C PRO A 131 10.17 4.35 8.54
N SER A 132 10.50 3.39 7.66
CA SER A 132 10.63 2.00 8.10
C SER A 132 11.89 1.87 8.96
N GLY A 133 11.71 1.78 10.27
CA GLY A 133 12.65 1.18 11.20
C GLY A 133 14.00 1.89 11.35
N TYR A 134 14.05 2.88 12.25
CA TYR A 134 15.13 2.81 13.23
C TYR A 134 14.76 1.68 14.20
N GLY A 135 15.68 0.73 14.40
CA GLY A 135 15.59 -0.18 15.53
C GLY A 135 15.42 0.67 16.79
N MET A 136 14.28 0.53 17.45
CA MET A 136 14.06 1.16 18.74
C MET A 136 14.99 0.48 19.75
N ASP A 137 16.07 1.17 20.12
CA ASP A 137 16.65 1.01 21.44
C ASP A 137 15.54 1.32 22.46
N PRO A 138 15.18 0.40 23.37
CA PRO A 138 14.01 0.54 24.25
C PRO A 138 14.18 1.57 25.38
N ARG A 139 14.99 2.62 25.19
CA ARG A 139 15.33 3.61 26.24
C ARG A 139 15.11 5.08 25.92
N SER A 140 14.62 5.46 24.74
CA SER A 140 14.29 6.87 24.47
C SER A 140 12.79 7.03 24.26
N GLY A 141 12.10 7.51 25.30
CA GLY A 141 10.71 7.96 25.22
C GLY A 141 10.60 9.13 24.26
N GLY A 142 9.92 8.92 23.13
CA GLY A 142 9.54 9.95 22.19
C GLY A 142 8.12 9.69 21.71
N SER A 143 7.18 10.50 22.18
CA SER A 143 5.81 10.53 21.69
C SER A 143 5.82 11.08 20.26
N PHE A 144 5.43 10.27 19.28
CA PHE A 144 5.10 10.76 17.94
C PHE A 144 3.59 10.70 17.76
N GLY A 145 2.99 11.88 17.62
CA GLY A 145 1.57 12.05 17.30
C GLY A 145 1.25 11.66 15.85
N PRO A 146 -0.03 11.47 15.52
CA PRO A 146 -0.45 11.06 14.19
C PRO A 146 -0.23 12.20 13.17
N CYS A 147 0.38 11.87 12.03
CA CYS A 147 0.37 12.71 10.85
C CYS A 147 -1.03 12.64 10.22
N PHE A 148 -1.77 13.75 10.30
CA PHE A 148 -3.00 13.99 9.55
C PHE A 148 -2.70 14.76 8.26
#